data_AF-A0AAU3GX94-F1
#
_entry.id   AF-A0AAU3GX94-F1
#
_cell.length_a   1.000
_cell.length_b   1.000
_cell.length_c   1.000
_cell.angle_alpha   90.00
_cell.angle_beta   90.00
_cell.angle_gamma   90.00
#
_symmetry.space_group_name_H-M   'P 1'
#
loop_
_entity.id
_entity.type
_entity.pdbx_description
1 polymer ?
#
loop_
_entity_poly.entity_id
_entity_poly.type
_entity_poly.pdbx_seq_one_letter_code
_entity_poly.pdbx_strand_id
1 'polypeptide(L)'
;MTARVTAAADPEAAATAADAAATGKDAILLAARRAFSLRPYAEVTIRGIAADAGVSASLVVKHFGRKEQLFNTVADFGPAADELFDAPLDELGRHMVLTLVRRRREQRGDPFLRVVFSLGNHDERSLLRDRFREQVTARLTTRLPGRERALRAELIAGHLIGLGATLSLHREGAGSRAPAERLADLYAPALQRLVEG
;
A
#
# COMPACT_ATOMS: atom_id res chain seq x y z
N MET A 1 -44.55 -14.36 -35.97
CA MET A 1 -44.34 -13.15 -35.14
C MET A 1 -43.89 -13.62 -33.77
N THR A 2 -42.59 -13.87 -33.61
CA THR A 2 -41.97 -14.55 -32.46
C THR A 2 -41.51 -13.49 -31.46
N ALA A 3 -42.24 -13.34 -30.36
CA ALA A 3 -41.89 -12.40 -29.29
C ALA A 3 -40.74 -12.98 -28.44
N ARG A 4 -39.59 -12.30 -28.48
CA ARG A 4 -38.39 -12.62 -27.72
C ARG A 4 -38.55 -12.03 -26.32
N VAL A 5 -38.84 -12.87 -25.33
CA VAL A 5 -38.83 -12.49 -23.91
C VAL A 5 -37.37 -12.28 -23.50
N THR A 6 -36.95 -11.02 -23.37
CA THR A 6 -35.74 -10.64 -22.63
C THR A 6 -36.02 -10.80 -21.14
N ALA A 7 -35.50 -11.86 -20.55
CA ALA A 7 -35.45 -12.01 -19.09
C ALA A 7 -34.52 -10.92 -18.53
N ALA A 8 -35.11 -9.96 -17.81
CA ALA A 8 -34.35 -9.04 -16.98
C ALA A 8 -33.70 -9.86 -15.85
N ALA A 9 -32.37 -9.83 -15.77
CA ALA A 9 -31.64 -10.48 -14.69
C ALA A 9 -32.00 -9.82 -13.35
N ASP A 10 -32.25 -10.64 -12.33
CA ASP A 10 -32.62 -10.19 -10.98
C ASP A 10 -31.55 -9.22 -10.42
N PRO A 11 -31.94 -8.01 -10.00
CA PRO A 11 -31.00 -7.02 -9.47
C PRO A 11 -30.30 -7.48 -8.18
N GLU A 12 -30.91 -8.41 -7.45
CA GLU A 12 -30.37 -8.98 -6.20
C GLU A 12 -29.27 -10.02 -6.46
N ALA A 13 -29.37 -10.80 -7.54
CA ALA A 13 -28.32 -11.73 -7.99
C ALA A 13 -27.13 -10.99 -8.61
N ALA A 14 -27.39 -9.86 -9.29
CA ALA A 14 -26.34 -8.96 -9.78
C ALA A 14 -25.60 -8.27 -8.62
N ALA A 15 -26.33 -7.88 -7.56
CA ALA A 15 -25.74 -7.30 -6.35
C ALA A 15 -24.86 -8.30 -5.58
N THR A 16 -25.31 -9.54 -5.37
CA THR A 16 -24.50 -10.58 -4.69
C THR A 16 -23.28 -11.01 -5.49
N ALA A 17 -23.38 -11.08 -6.82
CA ALA A 17 -22.23 -11.36 -7.68
C ALA A 17 -21.23 -10.19 -7.72
N ALA A 18 -21.71 -8.95 -7.66
CA ALA A 18 -20.87 -7.76 -7.56
C ALA A 18 -20.15 -7.68 -6.20
N ASP A 19 -20.82 -8.02 -5.11
CA ASP A 19 -20.26 -7.99 -3.75
C ASP A 19 -19.23 -9.12 -3.54
N ALA A 20 -19.52 -10.33 -4.06
CA ALA A 20 -18.57 -11.43 -4.09
C ALA A 20 -17.35 -11.15 -5.01
N ALA A 21 -17.55 -10.45 -6.13
CA ALA A 21 -16.47 -10.03 -7.02
C ALA A 21 -15.63 -8.89 -6.42
N ALA A 22 -16.24 -7.97 -5.68
CA ALA A 22 -15.54 -6.95 -4.91
C ALA A 22 -14.66 -7.61 -3.83
N THR A 23 -15.25 -8.56 -3.08
CA THR A 23 -14.53 -9.35 -2.06
C THR A 23 -13.37 -10.14 -2.68
N GLY A 24 -13.57 -10.76 -3.85
CA GLY A 24 -12.54 -11.52 -4.56
C GLY A 24 -11.40 -10.65 -5.09
N LYS A 25 -11.72 -9.49 -5.70
CA LYS A 25 -10.72 -8.54 -6.21
C LYS A 25 -9.85 -7.98 -5.09
N ASP A 26 -10.45 -7.58 -3.97
CA ASP A 26 -9.73 -7.02 -2.83
C ASP A 26 -8.87 -8.07 -2.12
N ALA A 27 -9.37 -9.30 -1.98
CA ALA A 27 -8.58 -10.43 -1.46
C ALA A 27 -7.35 -10.70 -2.33
N ILE A 28 -7.49 -10.67 -3.66
CA ILE A 28 -6.36 -10.82 -4.59
C ILE A 28 -5.35 -9.69 -4.43
N LEU A 29 -5.81 -8.44 -4.32
CA LEU A 29 -4.91 -7.29 -4.12
C LEU A 29 -4.14 -7.39 -2.81
N LEU A 30 -4.80 -7.79 -1.73
CA LEU A 30 -4.17 -7.99 -0.42
C LEU A 30 -3.11 -9.10 -0.47
N ALA A 31 -3.46 -10.26 -1.04
CA ALA A 31 -2.53 -11.39 -1.21
C ALA A 31 -1.35 -11.02 -2.12
N ALA A 32 -1.61 -10.32 -3.22
CA ALA A 32 -0.58 -9.84 -4.12
C ALA A 32 0.37 -8.88 -3.41
N ARG A 33 -0.14 -7.85 -2.73
CA ARG A 33 0.67 -6.91 -1.92
C ARG A 33 1.58 -7.65 -0.95
N ARG A 34 1.03 -8.61 -0.19
CA ARG A 34 1.83 -9.43 0.74
C ARG A 34 2.91 -10.23 0.03
N ALA A 35 2.53 -11.01 -1.00
CA ALA A 35 3.46 -11.88 -1.72
C ALA A 35 4.62 -11.09 -2.31
N PHE A 36 4.31 -9.95 -2.91
CA PHE A 36 5.26 -9.07 -3.56
C PHE A 36 6.11 -8.26 -2.56
N SER A 37 5.61 -7.96 -1.36
CA SER A 37 6.40 -7.32 -0.29
C SER A 37 7.36 -8.27 0.43
N LEU A 38 7.10 -9.58 0.39
CA LEU A 38 7.90 -10.58 1.11
C LEU A 38 8.91 -11.33 0.23
N ARG A 39 8.73 -11.33 -1.09
CA ARG A 39 9.52 -12.15 -2.03
C ARG A 39 9.98 -11.35 -3.25
N PRO A 40 11.14 -11.68 -3.84
CA PRO A 40 11.55 -11.15 -5.14
C PRO A 40 10.48 -11.36 -6.21
N TYR A 41 10.39 -10.43 -7.17
CA TYR A 41 9.39 -10.50 -8.25
C TYR A 41 9.39 -11.88 -8.91
N ALA A 42 10.57 -12.41 -9.29
CA ALA A 42 10.71 -13.71 -9.96
C ALA A 42 10.06 -14.88 -9.20
N GLU A 43 10.10 -14.90 -7.87
CA GLU A 43 9.59 -15.99 -7.03
C GLU A 43 8.07 -15.94 -6.80
N VAL A 44 7.44 -14.81 -7.05
CA VAL A 44 5.98 -14.67 -6.87
C VAL A 44 5.24 -15.29 -8.06
N THR A 45 4.25 -16.14 -7.81
CA THR A 45 3.45 -16.78 -8.87
C THR A 45 1.96 -16.42 -8.74
N ILE A 46 1.25 -16.34 -9.87
CA ILE A 46 -0.21 -16.12 -9.88
C ILE A 46 -0.95 -17.21 -9.10
N ARG A 47 -0.53 -18.47 -9.21
CA ARG A 47 -1.10 -19.57 -8.42
C ARG A 47 -0.88 -19.39 -6.92
N GLY A 48 0.32 -18.96 -6.51
CA GLY A 48 0.61 -18.68 -5.10
C GLY A 48 -0.24 -17.53 -4.54
N ILE A 49 -0.44 -16.47 -5.32
CA ILE A 49 -1.34 -15.36 -4.94
C ILE A 49 -2.79 -15.84 -4.84
N ALA A 50 -3.26 -16.62 -5.81
CA ALA A 50 -4.62 -17.15 -5.81
C ALA A 50 -4.89 -18.03 -4.59
N ALA A 51 -3.93 -18.88 -4.23
CA ALA A 51 -4.00 -19.74 -3.05
C ALA A 51 -4.09 -18.91 -1.74
N ASP A 52 -3.25 -17.88 -1.59
CA ASP A 52 -3.28 -16.99 -0.41
C ASP A 52 -4.57 -16.16 -0.33
N ALA A 53 -5.13 -15.77 -1.48
CA ALA A 53 -6.42 -15.08 -1.56
C ALA A 53 -7.65 -16.00 -1.43
N GLY A 54 -7.47 -17.33 -1.40
CA GLY A 54 -8.59 -18.28 -1.35
C GLY A 54 -9.44 -18.31 -2.63
N VAL A 55 -8.87 -17.99 -3.79
CA VAL A 55 -9.57 -17.91 -5.09
C VAL A 55 -8.90 -18.77 -6.16
N SER A 56 -9.54 -18.93 -7.32
CA SER A 56 -8.94 -19.62 -8.46
C SER A 56 -7.95 -18.73 -9.22
N ALA A 57 -6.89 -19.33 -9.78
CA ALA A 57 -5.93 -18.61 -10.61
C ALA A 57 -6.60 -17.95 -11.85
N SER A 58 -7.63 -18.58 -12.40
CA SER A 58 -8.42 -18.02 -13.50
C SER A 58 -9.13 -16.73 -13.10
N LEU A 59 -9.59 -16.60 -11.86
CA LEU A 59 -10.20 -15.37 -11.35
C LEU A 59 -9.15 -14.23 -11.27
N VAL A 60 -7.93 -14.54 -10.85
CA VAL A 60 -6.82 -13.55 -10.86
C VAL A 60 -6.54 -13.06 -12.28
N VAL A 61 -6.42 -13.97 -13.24
CA VAL A 61 -6.17 -13.63 -14.65
C VAL A 61 -7.34 -12.83 -15.24
N LYS A 62 -8.58 -13.18 -14.88
CA LYS A 62 -9.77 -12.44 -15.31
C LYS A 62 -9.77 -10.99 -14.83
N HIS A 63 -9.35 -10.73 -13.59
CA HIS A 63 -9.35 -9.37 -13.03
C HIS A 63 -8.13 -8.54 -13.39
N PHE A 64 -6.94 -9.15 -13.46
CA PHE A 64 -5.67 -8.43 -13.54
C PHE A 64 -4.79 -8.84 -14.71
N GLY A 65 -5.18 -9.85 -15.49
CA GLY A 65 -4.40 -10.35 -16.61
C GLY A 65 -3.10 -11.02 -16.19
N ARG A 66 -1.96 -10.46 -16.60
CA ARG A 66 -0.63 -11.04 -16.36
C ARG A 66 -0.05 -10.61 -15.01
N LYS A 67 0.94 -11.36 -14.52
CA LYS A 67 1.68 -11.06 -13.27
C LYS A 67 2.24 -9.64 -13.23
N GLU A 68 2.73 -9.14 -14.36
CA GLU A 68 3.27 -7.78 -14.50
C GLU A 68 2.18 -6.72 -14.29
N GLN A 69 0.98 -6.91 -14.85
CA GLN A 69 -0.15 -5.99 -14.68
C GLN A 69 -0.66 -5.98 -13.23
N LEU A 70 -0.73 -7.16 -12.60
CA LEU A 70 -1.05 -7.26 -11.18
C LEU A 70 0.03 -6.59 -10.33
N PHE A 71 1.31 -6.81 -10.63
CA PHE A 71 2.42 -6.12 -9.97
C PHE A 71 2.29 -4.61 -10.12
N ASN A 72 2.06 -4.11 -11.34
CA ASN A 72 1.89 -2.68 -11.61
C ASN A 72 0.72 -2.09 -10.84
N THR A 73 -0.34 -2.86 -10.59
CA THR A 73 -1.49 -2.43 -9.79
C THR A 73 -1.15 -2.33 -8.31
N VAL A 74 -0.33 -3.24 -7.77
CA VAL A 74 0.05 -3.22 -6.35
C VAL A 74 1.33 -2.43 -6.05
N ALA A 75 2.09 -2.09 -7.09
CA ALA A 75 3.27 -1.21 -7.07
C ALA A 75 2.87 0.26 -7.24
N ASP A 76 1.66 0.62 -6.83
CA ASP A 76 1.15 1.99 -6.82
C ASP A 76 1.14 2.51 -5.37
N PHE A 77 1.96 3.53 -5.11
CA PHE A 77 2.07 4.17 -3.82
C PHE A 77 1.07 5.32 -3.66
N GLY A 78 0.45 5.80 -4.74
CA GLY A 78 -0.45 6.96 -4.76
C GLY A 78 -1.51 6.89 -3.67
N PRO A 79 -2.36 5.85 -3.63
CA PRO A 79 -3.41 5.71 -2.62
C PRO A 79 -2.91 5.58 -1.18
N ALA A 80 -1.66 5.14 -0.96
CA ALA A 80 -1.06 5.13 0.37
C ALA A 80 -0.55 6.51 0.77
N ALA A 81 0.11 7.20 -0.17
CA ALA A 81 0.57 8.56 0.01
C ALA A 81 -0.59 9.55 0.22
N ASP A 82 -1.70 9.39 -0.51
CA ASP A 82 -2.94 10.15 -0.31
C ASP A 82 -3.36 10.12 1.15
N GLU A 83 -3.57 8.92 1.69
CA GLU A 83 -4.06 8.74 3.06
C GLU A 83 -3.05 9.25 4.09
N LEU A 84 -1.76 8.99 3.90
CA LEU A 84 -0.71 9.45 4.80
C LEU A 84 -0.55 10.96 4.81
N PHE A 85 -0.86 11.61 3.70
CA PHE A 85 -0.80 13.06 3.56
C PHE A 85 -2.17 13.71 3.76
N ASP A 86 -3.19 13.00 4.23
CA ASP A 86 -4.53 13.57 4.42
C ASP A 86 -4.71 14.23 5.80
N ALA A 87 -3.89 15.25 6.10
CA ALA A 87 -3.99 16.05 7.33
C ALA A 87 -3.37 17.45 7.19
N PRO A 88 -3.83 18.47 7.95
CA PRO A 88 -3.15 19.76 8.06
C PRO A 88 -1.66 19.65 8.44
N LEU A 89 -0.84 20.62 8.04
CA LEU A 89 0.63 20.56 8.20
C LEU A 89 1.06 20.48 9.67
N ASP A 90 0.34 21.15 10.57
CA ASP A 90 0.56 21.17 12.03
C ASP A 90 0.26 19.83 12.72
N GLU A 91 -0.53 18.96 12.08
CA GLU A 91 -0.87 17.62 12.61
C GLU A 91 -0.24 16.47 11.79
N LEU A 92 0.41 16.80 10.66
CA LEU A 92 0.81 15.84 9.64
C LEU A 92 1.75 14.76 10.18
N GLY A 93 2.73 15.13 11.02
CA GLY A 93 3.65 14.19 11.65
C GLY A 93 2.92 13.12 12.45
N ARG A 94 1.91 13.52 13.21
CA ARG A 94 1.11 12.60 14.05
C ARG A 94 0.21 11.72 13.20
N HIS A 95 -0.46 12.33 12.22
CA HIS A 95 -1.32 11.62 11.28
C HIS A 95 -0.56 10.55 10.50
N MET A 96 0.63 10.86 9.98
CA MET A 96 1.45 9.90 9.23
C MET A 96 1.77 8.65 10.06
N VAL A 97 2.15 8.82 11.34
CA VAL A 97 2.50 7.67 12.21
C VAL A 97 1.27 6.83 12.52
N LEU A 98 0.15 7.45 12.90
CA LEU A 98 -1.10 6.72 13.15
C LEU A 98 -1.56 5.92 11.94
N THR A 99 -1.60 6.58 10.79
CA THR A 99 -2.04 5.99 9.52
C THR A 99 -1.14 4.83 9.11
N LEU A 100 0.18 4.96 9.24
CA LEU A 100 1.13 3.88 8.97
C LEU A 100 0.86 2.67 9.88
N VAL A 101 0.71 2.89 11.19
CA VAL A 101 0.48 1.81 12.16
C VAL A 101 -0.86 1.11 11.92
N ARG A 102 -1.92 1.87 11.65
CA ARG A 102 -3.26 1.35 11.32
C ARG A 102 -3.21 0.47 10.06
N ARG A 103 -2.77 1.03 8.93
CA ARG A 103 -2.68 0.30 7.66
C ARG A 103 -1.85 -0.97 7.80
N ARG A 104 -0.75 -0.91 8.55
CA ARG A 104 0.10 -2.07 8.78
C ARG A 104 -0.64 -3.20 9.50
N ARG A 105 -1.46 -2.88 10.49
CA ARG A 105 -2.26 -3.87 11.23
C ARG A 105 -3.33 -4.50 10.33
N GLU A 106 -4.01 -3.71 9.53
CA GLU A 106 -5.06 -4.15 8.60
C GLU A 106 -4.49 -5.01 7.46
N GLN A 107 -3.43 -4.52 6.81
CA GLN A 107 -2.86 -5.15 5.61
C GLN A 107 -1.88 -6.29 5.95
N ARG A 108 -1.47 -6.42 7.23
CA ARG A 108 -0.39 -7.29 7.72
C ARG A 108 0.94 -7.07 6.99
N GLY A 109 1.23 -5.84 6.59
CA GLY A 109 2.44 -5.47 5.86
C GLY A 109 2.59 -3.96 5.77
N ASP A 110 3.80 -3.48 5.50
CA ASP A 110 4.07 -2.05 5.33
C ASP A 110 4.07 -1.68 3.84
N PRO A 111 3.32 -0.64 3.44
CA PRO A 111 3.19 -0.26 2.03
C PRO A 111 4.48 0.31 1.42
N PHE A 112 5.40 0.84 2.23
CA PHE A 112 6.63 1.46 1.74
C PHE A 112 7.88 0.62 1.94
N LEU A 113 7.88 -0.32 2.89
CA LEU A 113 9.02 -1.19 3.16
C LEU A 113 9.58 -1.87 1.91
N ARG A 114 8.73 -2.12 0.91
CA ARG A 114 9.13 -2.74 -0.35
C ARG A 114 10.10 -1.91 -1.18
N VAL A 115 10.04 -0.57 -1.12
CA VAL A 115 10.98 0.29 -1.87
C VAL A 115 12.43 0.00 -1.48
N VAL A 116 12.69 -0.42 -0.25
CA VAL A 116 14.03 -0.79 0.23
C VAL A 116 14.61 -1.97 -0.56
N PHE A 117 13.76 -2.90 -1.02
CA PHE A 117 14.20 -4.04 -1.82
C PHE A 117 14.34 -3.71 -3.31
N SER A 118 14.08 -2.48 -3.74
CA SER A 118 14.25 -2.04 -5.13
C SER A 118 15.67 -1.56 -5.48
N LEU A 119 16.64 -1.71 -4.57
CA LEU A 119 18.04 -1.25 -4.73
C LEU A 119 18.89 -2.04 -5.77
N GLY A 120 18.27 -2.79 -6.68
CA GLY A 120 18.95 -3.57 -7.73
C GLY A 120 18.58 -3.15 -9.15
N ASN A 121 19.33 -3.60 -10.15
CA ASN A 121 19.23 -3.13 -11.55
C ASN A 121 18.31 -3.99 -12.44
N HIS A 122 17.10 -4.30 -11.98
CA HIS A 122 16.06 -4.94 -12.82
C HIS A 122 14.94 -3.93 -13.13
N ASP A 123 14.29 -4.06 -14.29
CA ASP A 123 13.28 -3.12 -14.79
C ASP A 123 12.15 -2.87 -13.77
N GLU A 124 11.66 -3.93 -13.09
CA GLU A 124 10.57 -3.80 -12.10
C GLU A 124 11.02 -3.06 -10.84
N ARG A 125 12.32 -3.08 -10.53
CA ARG A 125 12.90 -2.35 -9.39
C ARG A 125 13.10 -0.87 -9.72
N SER A 126 13.46 -0.52 -10.97
CA SER A 126 13.47 0.89 -11.39
C SER A 126 12.08 1.50 -11.30
N LEU A 127 11.06 0.79 -11.80
CA LEU A 127 9.68 1.26 -11.75
C LEU A 127 9.21 1.58 -10.32
N LEU A 128 9.51 0.72 -9.35
CA LEU A 128 9.17 0.97 -7.94
C LEU A 128 9.86 2.23 -7.40
N ARG A 129 11.14 2.42 -7.71
CA ARG A 129 11.91 3.59 -7.28
C ARG A 129 11.34 4.87 -7.90
N ASP A 130 11.04 4.85 -9.20
CA ASP A 130 10.55 6.01 -9.94
C ASP A 130 9.16 6.40 -9.44
N ARG A 131 8.26 5.42 -9.25
CA ARG A 131 6.94 5.65 -8.64
C ARG A 131 7.03 6.15 -7.21
N PHE A 132 7.91 5.59 -6.38
CA PHE A 132 8.07 6.07 -5.01
C PHE A 132 8.53 7.54 -5.00
N ARG A 133 9.50 7.89 -5.85
CA ARG A 133 9.96 9.27 -6.00
C ARG A 133 8.83 10.20 -6.42
N GLU A 134 8.05 9.85 -7.43
CA GLU A 134 6.99 10.70 -7.98
C GLU A 134 5.79 10.80 -7.03
N GLN A 135 5.28 9.65 -6.57
CA GLN A 135 4.01 9.55 -5.86
C GLN A 135 4.14 9.87 -4.36
N VAL A 136 5.32 9.68 -3.78
CA VAL A 136 5.57 9.91 -2.34
C VAL A 136 6.47 11.14 -2.14
N THR A 137 7.73 11.09 -2.57
CA THR A 137 8.72 12.12 -2.22
C THR A 137 8.42 13.47 -2.87
N ALA A 138 8.19 13.49 -4.20
CA ALA A 138 7.92 14.73 -4.93
C ALA A 138 6.60 15.35 -4.46
N ARG A 139 5.58 14.52 -4.21
CA ARG A 139 4.29 14.95 -3.68
C ARG A 139 4.38 15.55 -2.27
N LEU A 140 5.19 14.96 -1.39
CA LEU A 140 5.43 15.54 -0.07
C LEU A 140 6.20 16.86 -0.19
N THR A 141 7.19 16.91 -1.09
CA THR A 141 8.01 18.11 -1.37
C THR A 141 7.16 19.32 -1.76
N THR A 142 6.12 19.13 -2.58
CA THR A 142 5.24 20.24 -3.00
C THR A 142 4.41 20.80 -1.85
N ARG A 143 4.15 19.98 -0.83
CA ARG A 143 3.33 20.36 0.33
C ARG A 143 4.12 21.04 1.44
N LEU A 144 5.39 20.68 1.62
CA LEU A 144 6.20 21.23 2.70
C LEU A 144 6.45 22.73 2.52
N PRO A 145 6.46 23.52 3.60
CA PRO A 145 6.86 24.93 3.57
C PRO A 145 8.38 25.08 3.71
N GLY A 146 8.88 26.31 3.49
CA GLY A 146 10.25 26.69 3.85
C GLY A 146 11.34 26.15 2.92
N ARG A 147 12.57 26.07 3.46
CA ARG A 147 13.77 25.63 2.74
C ARG A 147 13.91 24.10 2.76
N GLU A 148 14.76 23.58 1.88
CA GLU A 148 15.19 22.17 1.85
C GLU A 148 14.03 21.16 1.77
N ARG A 149 12.91 21.57 1.15
CA ARG A 149 11.69 20.76 1.07
C ARG A 149 11.92 19.35 0.54
N ALA A 150 12.75 19.21 -0.50
CA ALA A 150 13.07 17.92 -1.09
C ALA A 150 13.82 17.01 -0.10
N LEU A 151 14.89 17.53 0.53
CA LEU A 151 15.65 16.79 1.53
C LEU A 151 14.77 16.40 2.72
N ARG A 152 13.97 17.32 3.24
CA ARG A 152 13.04 17.06 4.35
C ARG A 152 11.99 16.01 3.99
N ALA A 153 11.46 16.05 2.76
CA ALA A 153 10.55 15.01 2.27
C ALA A 153 11.24 13.63 2.20
N GLU A 154 12.48 13.56 1.73
CA GLU A 154 13.28 12.33 1.72
C GLU A 154 13.53 11.79 3.14
N LEU A 155 13.85 12.67 4.10
CA LEU A 155 14.06 12.28 5.50
C LEU A 155 12.77 11.81 6.17
N ILE A 156 11.62 12.44 5.87
CA ILE A 156 10.31 11.98 6.34
C ILE A 156 10.00 10.59 5.77
N ALA A 157 10.22 10.40 4.47
CA ALA A 157 10.05 9.08 3.83
C ALA A 157 10.96 8.03 4.49
N GLY A 158 12.22 8.38 4.77
CA GLY A 158 13.16 7.53 5.50
C GLY A 158 12.69 7.14 6.90
N HIS A 159 12.13 8.09 7.66
CA HIS A 159 11.53 7.80 8.96
C HIS A 159 10.36 6.81 8.87
N LEU A 160 9.44 7.02 7.93
CA LEU A 160 8.28 6.14 7.76
C LEU A 160 8.70 4.73 7.37
N ILE A 161 9.63 4.60 6.40
CA ILE A 161 10.21 3.32 6.00
C ILE A 161 10.90 2.64 7.19
N GLY A 162 11.74 3.37 7.93
CA GLY A 162 12.49 2.84 9.07
C GLY A 162 11.59 2.35 10.21
N LEU A 163 10.54 3.12 10.55
CA LEU A 163 9.53 2.70 11.53
C LEU A 163 8.80 1.44 11.07
N GLY A 164 8.36 1.43 9.81
CA GLY A 164 7.69 0.30 9.17
C GLY A 164 8.52 -0.98 9.19
N ALA A 165 9.80 -0.87 8.84
CA ALA A 165 10.79 -1.93 8.89
C ALA A 165 10.96 -2.46 10.33
N THR A 166 11.18 -1.56 11.28
CA THR A 166 11.43 -1.90 12.70
C THR A 166 10.25 -2.66 13.31
N LEU A 167 9.02 -2.19 13.09
CA LEU A 167 7.82 -2.89 13.57
C LEU A 167 7.63 -4.25 12.89
N SER A 168 8.16 -4.42 11.67
CA SER A 168 8.13 -5.68 10.91
C SER A 168 9.17 -6.69 11.34
N LEU A 169 10.32 -6.23 11.82
CA LEU A 169 11.31 -7.09 12.49
C LEU A 169 10.82 -7.51 13.88
N HIS A 170 10.19 -6.61 14.64
CA HIS A 170 9.74 -6.86 16.01
C HIS A 170 8.24 -7.21 16.10
N ARG A 171 7.77 -8.24 15.37
CA ARG A 171 6.35 -8.62 15.31
C ARG A 171 5.72 -8.90 16.68
N GLU A 172 6.49 -9.41 17.62
CA GLU A 172 6.06 -9.75 19.00
C GLU A 172 6.67 -8.80 20.06
N GLY A 173 7.33 -7.72 19.59
CA GLY A 173 8.04 -6.77 20.43
C GLY A 173 7.12 -5.79 21.17
N ALA A 174 7.72 -4.82 21.85
CA ALA A 174 6.97 -3.78 22.57
C ALA A 174 6.14 -2.91 21.61
N GLY A 175 6.68 -2.59 20.44
CA GLY A 175 6.01 -1.76 19.44
C GLY A 175 4.75 -2.38 18.85
N SER A 176 4.66 -3.72 18.74
CA SER A 176 3.44 -4.36 18.23
C SER A 176 2.30 -4.38 19.26
N ARG A 177 2.64 -4.43 20.56
CA ARG A 177 1.69 -4.43 21.68
C ARG A 177 1.25 -3.04 22.12
N ALA A 178 2.05 -2.00 21.83
CA ALA A 178 1.72 -0.63 22.19
C ALA A 178 0.48 -0.12 21.42
N PRO A 179 -0.36 0.75 22.03
CA PRO A 179 -1.41 1.45 21.30
C PRO A 179 -0.78 2.37 20.23
N ALA A 180 -1.50 2.59 19.13
CA ALA A 180 -0.97 3.35 17.99
C ALA A 180 -0.68 4.80 18.39
N GLU A 181 -1.52 5.34 19.26
CA GLU A 181 -1.42 6.66 19.87
C GLU A 181 -0.11 6.81 20.62
N ARG A 182 0.30 5.78 21.39
CA ARG A 182 1.57 5.83 22.13
C ARG A 182 2.77 5.84 21.20
N LEU A 183 2.72 5.11 20.09
CA LEU A 183 3.77 5.18 19.07
C LEU A 183 3.81 6.56 18.41
N ALA A 184 2.64 7.14 18.09
CA ALA A 184 2.54 8.48 17.53
C ALA A 184 3.10 9.54 18.48
N ASP A 185 2.73 9.51 19.76
CA ASP A 185 3.20 10.49 20.74
C ASP A 185 4.73 10.46 20.91
N LEU A 186 5.37 9.29 20.76
CA LEU A 186 6.81 9.13 20.85
C LEU A 186 7.56 9.47 19.56
N TYR A 187 6.97 9.19 18.40
CA TYR A 187 7.68 9.24 17.10
C TYR A 187 7.33 10.49 16.27
N ALA A 188 6.07 10.93 16.33
CA ALA A 188 5.57 12.05 15.54
C ALA A 188 6.32 13.37 15.75
N PRO A 189 6.80 13.75 16.95
CA PRO A 189 7.53 15.01 17.12
C PRO A 189 8.78 15.12 16.24
N ALA A 190 9.45 14.00 15.92
CA ALA A 190 10.59 14.01 15.02
C ALA A 190 10.20 14.28 13.56
N LEU A 191 9.07 13.71 13.12
CA LEU A 191 8.53 13.98 11.78
C LEU A 191 7.97 15.40 11.70
N GLN A 192 7.29 15.86 12.74
CA GLN A 192 6.65 17.18 12.77
C GLN A 192 7.70 18.31 12.63
N ARG A 193 8.85 18.19 13.29
CA ARG A 193 9.99 19.10 13.07
C ARG A 193 10.42 19.16 11.60
N LEU A 194 10.48 18.01 10.93
CA LEU A 194 10.79 17.95 9.50
C LEU A 194 9.64 18.48 8.63
N VAL A 195 8.39 18.48 9.10
CA VAL A 195 7.25 19.06 8.36
C VAL A 195 7.21 20.58 8.47
N GLU A 196 7.62 21.13 9.61
CA GLU A 196 7.56 22.57 9.88
C GLU A 196 8.75 23.34 9.31
N GLY A 197 9.97 22.82 9.48
CA GLY A 197 11.20 23.40 8.91
C GLY A 197 12.18 23.84 9.94
#